data_AF-A0A962DKK3-F1
#
_entry.id   AF-A0A962DKK3-F1
#
_cell.length_a   1.000
_cell.length_b   1.000
_cell.length_c   1.000
_cell.angle_alpha   90.00
_cell.angle_beta   90.00
_cell.angle_gamma   90.00
#
_symmetry.space_group_name_H-M   'P 1'
#
loop_
_entity.id
_entity.type
_entity.pdbx_description
1 polymer ?
#
loop_
_entity_poly.entity_id
_entity_poly.type
_entity_poly.pdbx_seq_one_letter_code
_entity_poly.pdbx_strand_id
1 'polypeptide(L)'
;MYRPLLVALAALLAGCGAKPPETDLLIPINVRCSTCTDYIRCDKTSDDPAVRNPAFSLYELQAKGPGNDITSITEYFLQFVEPKTSYTRPLAIYAQTVAESGQPGWHTSLSHTATIDLAGHRIDLPDGWIDQRNGEWHDKDNGIQGACRILDRQEGRQTASLFMENEQ
;
A
#
# COMPACT_ATOMS: atom_id res chain seq x y z
N MET A 1 46.71 35.51 -27.69
CA MET A 1 46.11 34.26 -28.22
C MET A 1 45.59 33.44 -27.05
N TYR A 2 44.35 33.65 -26.63
CA TYR A 2 43.71 32.91 -25.51
C TYR A 2 42.31 32.51 -25.97
N ARG A 3 42.18 31.33 -26.57
CA ARG A 3 40.91 30.89 -27.15
C ARG A 3 40.55 29.39 -27.07
N PRO A 4 41.24 28.49 -26.31
CA PRO A 4 40.72 27.13 -26.13
C PRO A 4 40.03 26.90 -24.77
N LEU A 5 40.09 27.83 -23.80
CA LEU A 5 39.63 27.53 -22.43
C LEU A 5 38.10 27.60 -22.22
N LEU A 6 37.34 28.18 -23.16
CA LEU A 6 35.91 28.48 -22.96
C LEU A 6 34.95 27.35 -23.37
N VAL A 7 35.43 26.31 -24.06
CA VAL A 7 34.56 25.22 -24.55
C VAL A 7 34.37 24.10 -23.51
N ALA A 8 35.30 23.96 -22.55
CA ALA A 8 35.22 22.90 -21.55
C ALA A 8 34.19 23.15 -20.43
N LEU A 9 33.75 24.40 -20.22
CA LEU A 9 32.81 24.74 -19.13
C LEU A 9 31.34 24.51 -19.48
N ALA A 10 30.99 24.35 -20.76
CA ALA A 10 29.61 24.20 -21.22
C ALA A 10 29.06 22.77 -21.10
N ALA A 11 29.92 21.76 -20.93
CA ALA A 11 29.52 20.36 -20.83
C ALA A 11 29.01 19.93 -19.44
N LEU A 12 29.20 20.77 -18.40
CA LEU A 12 28.80 20.47 -17.02
C LEU A 12 27.36 20.87 -16.68
N LEU A 13 26.62 21.52 -17.59
CA LEU A 13 25.26 22.02 -17.35
C LEU A 13 24.14 21.20 -18.01
N ALA A 14 24.48 20.15 -18.77
CA ALA A 14 23.50 19.27 -19.43
C ALA A 14 23.01 18.10 -18.55
N GLY A 15 23.16 18.21 -17.23
CA GLY A 15 22.83 17.16 -16.26
C GLY A 15 21.59 17.43 -15.40
N CYS A 16 20.83 18.51 -15.64
CA CYS A 16 19.53 18.69 -14.99
C CYS A 16 18.51 17.73 -15.60
N GLY A 17 18.57 16.45 -15.21
CA GLY A 17 17.51 15.50 -15.46
C GLY A 17 16.22 16.05 -14.86
N ALA A 18 15.25 16.36 -15.73
CA ALA A 18 13.91 16.74 -15.29
C ALA A 18 13.40 15.66 -14.34
N LYS A 19 12.96 16.07 -13.15
CA LYS A 19 12.32 15.17 -12.19
C LYS A 19 11.16 14.48 -12.93
N PRO A 20 11.13 13.13 -13.03
CA PRO A 20 10.04 12.44 -13.70
C PRO A 20 8.71 12.85 -13.04
N PRO A 21 7.62 12.95 -13.82
CA PRO A 21 6.32 13.33 -13.28
C PRO A 21 5.92 12.37 -12.17
N GLU A 22 5.36 12.90 -11.07
CA GLU A 22 4.84 12.07 -9.99
C GLU A 22 3.64 11.28 -10.52
N THR A 23 3.70 9.95 -10.40
CA THR A 23 2.62 9.06 -10.83
C THR A 23 1.41 9.24 -9.93
N ASP A 24 0.25 9.55 -10.49
CA ASP A 24 -1.01 9.53 -9.73
C ASP A 24 -1.31 8.09 -9.28
N LEU A 25 -1.43 7.91 -7.95
CA LEU A 25 -1.70 6.61 -7.35
C LEU A 25 -3.19 6.47 -7.05
N LEU A 26 -3.79 5.36 -7.48
CA LEU A 26 -5.17 5.01 -7.13
C LEU A 26 -5.33 4.72 -5.62
N ILE A 27 -4.27 4.20 -5.00
CA ILE A 27 -4.22 3.92 -3.55
C ILE A 27 -3.08 4.75 -2.93
N PRO A 28 -3.30 6.06 -2.66
CA PRO A 28 -2.26 6.95 -2.17
C PRO A 28 -2.10 6.83 -0.65
N ILE A 29 -1.20 5.96 -0.18
CA ILE A 29 -0.92 5.81 1.25
C ILE A 29 0.07 6.86 1.74
N ASN A 30 -0.33 7.66 2.73
CA ASN A 30 0.56 8.64 3.34
C ASN A 30 1.45 7.99 4.41
N VAL A 31 2.61 7.48 4.00
CA VAL A 31 3.59 6.82 4.90
C VAL A 31 4.17 7.71 6.00
N ARG A 32 4.04 9.04 5.85
CA ARG A 32 4.53 10.02 6.83
C ARG A 32 3.52 10.29 7.94
N CYS A 33 2.25 9.93 7.73
CA CYS A 33 1.23 10.13 8.74
C CYS A 33 1.33 9.03 9.81
N SER A 34 1.74 9.40 11.03
CA SER A 34 1.88 8.46 12.15
C SER A 34 0.56 8.10 12.82
N THR A 35 -0.47 8.93 12.64
CA THR A 35 -1.80 8.81 13.29
C THR A 35 -2.92 8.43 12.34
N CYS A 36 -2.65 8.38 11.04
CA CYS A 36 -3.66 7.99 10.06
C CYS A 36 -3.91 6.49 10.18
N THR A 37 -5.16 6.07 10.08
CA THR A 37 -5.52 4.69 9.73
C THR A 37 -6.13 4.74 8.35
N ASP A 38 -5.67 3.85 7.48
CA ASP A 38 -6.14 3.75 6.10
C ASP A 38 -6.81 2.38 5.90
N TYR A 39 -7.89 2.37 5.15
CA TYR A 39 -8.69 1.17 4.89
C TYR A 39 -8.66 0.89 3.41
N ILE A 40 -8.27 -0.33 3.03
CA ILE A 40 -8.19 -0.76 1.63
C ILE A 40 -9.10 -1.97 1.48
N ARG A 41 -10.11 -1.85 0.62
CA ARG A 41 -10.98 -2.98 0.28
C ARG A 41 -10.52 -3.58 -1.02
N CYS A 42 -10.32 -4.89 -1.03
CA CYS A 42 -9.96 -5.68 -2.19
C CYS A 42 -11.07 -6.68 -2.47
N ASP A 43 -11.76 -6.49 -3.59
CA ASP A 43 -12.82 -7.38 -4.04
C ASP A 43 -12.19 -8.45 -4.95
N LYS A 44 -12.48 -9.73 -4.69
CA LYS A 44 -12.02 -10.81 -5.58
C LYS A 44 -12.72 -10.70 -6.92
N THR A 45 -11.99 -10.96 -8.00
CA THR A 45 -12.60 -11.19 -9.31
C THR A 45 -13.51 -12.41 -9.20
N SER A 46 -14.80 -12.22 -9.49
CA SER A 46 -15.77 -13.31 -9.56
C SER A 46 -16.09 -13.60 -11.02
N ASP A 47 -16.04 -14.88 -11.41
CA ASP A 47 -16.44 -15.34 -12.74
C ASP A 47 -17.98 -15.27 -12.94
N ASP A 48 -18.75 -15.05 -11.87
CA ASP A 48 -20.20 -14.97 -11.92
C ASP A 48 -20.69 -13.52 -11.68
N PRO A 49 -21.11 -12.80 -12.72
CA PRO A 49 -21.60 -11.43 -12.61
C PRO A 49 -22.93 -11.31 -11.83
N ALA A 50 -23.59 -12.42 -11.48
CA ALA A 50 -24.81 -12.42 -10.68
C ALA A 50 -24.56 -12.37 -9.16
N VAL A 51 -23.31 -12.50 -8.71
CA VAL A 51 -22.96 -12.44 -7.28
C VAL A 51 -23.10 -10.99 -6.78
N ARG A 52 -24.21 -10.73 -6.08
CA ARG A 52 -24.55 -9.40 -5.56
C ARG A 52 -23.60 -8.88 -4.46
N ASN A 53 -22.80 -9.77 -3.85
CA ASN A 53 -21.76 -9.46 -2.87
C ASN A 53 -20.56 -10.38 -3.09
N PRO A 54 -19.57 -10.00 -3.93
CA PRO A 54 -18.37 -10.80 -4.10
C PRO A 54 -17.58 -10.86 -2.79
N ALA A 55 -16.92 -11.99 -2.56
CA ALA A 55 -15.96 -12.14 -1.46
C ALA A 55 -14.92 -11.00 -1.51
N PHE A 56 -14.63 -10.41 -0.36
CA PHE A 56 -13.70 -9.29 -0.27
C PHE A 56 -12.83 -9.39 0.97
N SER A 57 -11.64 -8.79 0.88
CA SER A 57 -10.76 -8.55 2.01
C SER A 57 -10.72 -7.05 2.30
N LEU A 58 -10.84 -6.68 3.57
CA LEU A 58 -10.56 -5.34 4.06
C LEU A 58 -9.23 -5.38 4.81
N TYR A 59 -8.28 -4.59 4.32
CA TYR A 59 -6.99 -4.36 4.94
C TYR A 59 -7.02 -3.04 5.70
N GLU A 60 -6.86 -3.07 7.01
CA GLU A 60 -6.73 -1.90 7.85
C GLU A 60 -5.24 -1.66 8.15
N LEU A 61 -4.66 -0.66 7.48
CA LEU A 61 -3.33 -0.16 7.79
C LEU A 61 -3.44 0.74 9.02
N GLN A 62 -3.03 0.21 10.16
CA GLN A 62 -3.18 0.87 11.45
C GLN A 62 -2.14 1.99 11.61
N ALA A 63 -2.48 2.99 12.41
CA ALA A 63 -1.54 4.02 12.82
C ALA A 63 -0.29 3.39 13.45
N LYS A 64 0.89 3.96 13.20
CA LYS A 64 2.15 3.46 13.75
C LYS A 64 2.17 3.49 15.29
N GLY A 65 1.40 4.38 15.90
CA GLY A 65 1.41 4.58 17.35
C GLY A 65 2.68 5.30 17.85
N PRO A 66 2.66 5.83 19.09
CA PRO A 66 3.80 6.51 19.67
C PRO A 66 4.86 5.48 20.10
N GLY A 67 5.89 5.25 19.27
CA GLY A 67 7.03 4.40 19.63
C GLY A 67 7.61 3.52 18.52
N ASN A 68 6.95 3.40 17.36
CA ASN A 68 7.42 2.53 16.27
C ASN A 68 8.50 3.13 15.38
N ASP A 69 8.89 4.39 15.59
CA ASP A 69 10.04 5.01 14.92
C ASP A 69 11.27 4.95 15.84
N ILE A 70 11.78 3.75 16.12
CA ILE A 70 13.19 3.61 16.51
C ILE A 70 13.99 3.58 15.20
N THR A 71 14.06 4.72 14.49
CA THR A 71 15.08 4.87 13.46
C THR A 71 16.42 4.80 14.17
N SER A 72 17.18 3.74 13.88
CA SER A 72 18.57 3.65 14.30
C SER A 72 19.29 4.94 13.87
N ILE A 73 20.18 5.48 14.71
CA ILE A 73 21.01 6.65 14.35
C ILE A 73 21.73 6.41 13.02
N THR A 74 22.10 5.16 12.72
CA THR A 74 22.69 4.75 11.44
C THR A 74 21.74 4.95 10.26
N GLU A 75 20.45 4.67 10.45
CA GLU A 75 19.39 4.85 9.46
C GLU A 75 19.16 6.34 9.14
N TYR A 76 19.31 7.21 10.15
CA TYR A 76 19.26 8.67 9.97
C TYR A 76 20.41 9.17 9.07
N PHE A 77 21.63 8.64 9.24
CA PHE A 77 22.77 9.00 8.38
C PHE A 77 22.69 8.38 6.99
N LEU A 78 22.15 7.16 6.85
CA LEU A 78 21.96 6.52 5.54
C LEU A 78 20.88 7.21 4.71
N GLN A 79 19.83 7.77 5.33
CA GLN A 79 18.81 8.57 4.64
C GLN A 79 19.35 9.83 3.95
N PHE A 80 20.51 10.34 4.37
CA PHE A 80 21.19 11.43 3.67
C PHE A 80 21.85 10.97 2.36
N VAL A 81 22.12 9.67 2.21
CA VAL A 81 22.77 9.08 1.03
C VAL A 81 21.75 8.40 0.11
N GLU A 82 20.78 7.69 0.68
CA GLU A 82 19.70 7.01 -0.05
C GLU A 82 18.35 7.26 0.65
N PRO A 83 17.36 7.87 -0.04
CA PRO A 83 16.04 8.10 0.55
C PRO A 83 15.41 6.77 0.97
N LYS A 84 14.83 6.72 2.18
CA LYS A 84 14.05 5.55 2.61
C LYS A 84 12.82 5.41 1.72
N THR A 85 12.74 4.30 0.98
CA THR A 85 11.62 4.00 0.06
C THR A 85 10.64 2.98 0.63
N SER A 86 11.05 2.21 1.65
CA SER A 86 10.24 1.16 2.26
C SER A 86 9.80 1.52 3.68
N TYR A 87 8.51 1.35 3.98
CA TYR A 87 7.91 1.69 5.26
C TYR A 87 6.99 0.57 5.74
N THR A 88 7.06 0.20 7.02
CA THR A 88 6.18 -0.81 7.60
C THR A 88 5.04 -0.17 8.39
N ARG A 89 3.89 -0.86 8.42
CA ARG A 89 2.73 -0.50 9.25
C ARG A 89 2.08 -1.75 9.85
N PRO A 90 1.54 -1.67 11.08
CA PRO A 90 0.70 -2.73 11.61
C PRO A 90 -0.55 -2.90 10.72
N LEU A 91 -0.97 -4.13 10.54
CA LEU A 91 -2.04 -4.52 9.64
C LEU A 91 -3.05 -5.41 10.37
N ALA A 92 -4.33 -5.08 10.22
CA ALA A 92 -5.43 -6.01 10.47
C ALA A 92 -6.08 -6.40 9.14
N ILE A 93 -6.49 -7.67 9.03
CA ILE A 93 -7.09 -8.25 7.83
C ILE A 93 -8.46 -8.78 8.20
N TYR A 94 -9.48 -8.36 7.46
CA TYR A 94 -10.85 -8.82 7.61
C TYR A 94 -11.30 -9.44 6.29
N ALA A 95 -11.48 -10.76 6.25
CA ALA A 95 -11.79 -11.51 5.03
C ALA A 95 -13.21 -12.05 5.07
N GLN A 96 -14.04 -11.62 4.12
CA GLN A 96 -15.35 -12.20 3.87
C GLN A 96 -15.21 -13.26 2.77
N THR A 97 -15.56 -14.50 3.09
CA THR A 97 -15.58 -15.62 2.14
C THR A 97 -17.02 -16.00 1.83
N VAL A 98 -17.26 -16.64 0.68
CA VAL A 98 -18.55 -17.27 0.38
C VAL A 98 -18.41 -18.75 0.72
N ALA A 99 -19.11 -19.21 1.76
CA ALA A 99 -19.11 -20.63 2.13
C ALA A 99 -19.93 -21.46 1.13
N GLU A 100 -19.71 -22.78 1.10
CA GLU A 100 -20.50 -23.73 0.27
C GLU A 100 -22.01 -23.67 0.57
N SER A 101 -22.38 -23.24 1.78
CA SER A 101 -23.78 -23.02 2.19
C SER A 101 -24.42 -21.77 1.58
N GLY A 102 -23.66 -20.96 0.84
CA GLY A 102 -24.10 -19.67 0.30
C GLY A 102 -24.17 -18.54 1.32
N GLN A 103 -23.79 -18.78 2.58
CA GLN A 103 -23.67 -17.75 3.61
C GLN A 103 -22.26 -17.15 3.64
N PRO A 104 -22.13 -15.85 3.97
CA PRO A 104 -20.83 -15.22 4.14
C PRO A 104 -20.13 -15.76 5.39
N GLY A 105 -18.91 -16.27 5.22
CA GLY A 105 -17.98 -16.56 6.32
C GLY A 105 -17.16 -15.32 6.62
N TRP A 106 -17.06 -14.95 7.89
CA TRP A 106 -16.35 -13.76 8.35
C TRP A 106 -15.11 -14.19 9.13
N HIS A 107 -13.94 -13.63 8.78
CA HIS A 107 -12.68 -13.96 9.42
C HIS A 107 -11.87 -12.70 9.71
N THR A 108 -11.38 -12.56 10.93
CA THR A 108 -10.47 -11.48 11.34
C THR A 108 -9.10 -12.04 11.69
N SER A 109 -8.06 -11.43 11.16
CA SER A 109 -6.67 -11.73 11.48
C SER A 109 -5.94 -10.45 11.88
N LEU A 110 -5.47 -10.41 13.13
CA LEU A 110 -4.82 -9.25 13.72
C LEU A 110 -3.30 -9.45 13.79
N SER A 111 -2.57 -8.37 14.08
CA SER A 111 -1.13 -8.39 14.36
C SER A 111 -0.25 -8.76 13.16
N HIS A 112 -0.69 -8.42 11.95
CA HIS A 112 0.13 -8.51 10.75
C HIS A 112 0.95 -7.24 10.55
N THR A 113 1.85 -7.26 9.57
CA THR A 113 2.57 -6.08 9.10
C THR A 113 2.45 -5.99 7.60
N ALA A 114 2.14 -4.79 7.11
CA ALA A 114 2.25 -4.46 5.69
C ALA A 114 3.54 -3.66 5.44
N THR A 115 4.16 -3.89 4.29
CA THR A 115 5.30 -3.08 3.82
C THR A 115 4.87 -2.25 2.63
N ILE A 116 5.15 -0.95 2.66
CA ILE A 116 4.81 0.01 1.62
C ILE A 116 6.11 0.40 0.93
N ASP A 117 6.26 -0.02 -0.32
CA ASP A 117 7.37 0.35 -1.20
C ASP A 117 6.96 1.52 -2.10
N LEU A 118 7.51 2.70 -1.81
CA LEU A 118 7.28 3.91 -2.58
C LEU A 118 7.97 3.90 -3.95
N ALA A 119 9.06 3.15 -4.12
CA ALA A 119 9.78 3.09 -5.39
C ALA A 119 9.08 2.16 -6.38
N GLY A 120 8.61 1.01 -5.90
CA GLY A 120 7.82 0.05 -6.66
C GLY A 120 6.33 0.40 -6.77
N HIS A 121 5.85 1.39 -6.01
CA HIS A 121 4.42 1.71 -5.84
C HIS A 121 3.60 0.49 -5.43
N ARG A 122 4.06 -0.22 -4.40
CA ARG A 122 3.52 -1.52 -3.99
C ARG A 122 3.25 -1.55 -2.49
N ILE A 123 2.19 -2.26 -2.09
CA ILE A 123 1.91 -2.63 -0.71
C ILE A 123 2.02 -4.14 -0.59
N ASP A 124 3.05 -4.60 0.09
CA ASP A 124 3.22 -6.00 0.46
C ASP A 124 2.32 -6.38 1.63
N LEU A 125 1.64 -7.51 1.48
CA LEU A 125 0.74 -8.11 2.43
C LEU A 125 1.22 -9.54 2.78
N PRO A 126 0.77 -10.14 3.89
CA PRO A 126 1.14 -11.51 4.25
C PRO A 126 0.73 -12.57 3.22
N ASP A 127 -0.30 -12.29 2.43
CA ASP A 127 -0.95 -13.17 1.47
C ASP A 127 -0.72 -12.78 -0.01
N GLY A 128 0.00 -11.69 -0.27
CA GLY A 128 0.18 -11.17 -1.62
C GLY A 128 0.66 -9.73 -1.63
N TRP A 129 0.23 -8.94 -2.61
CA TRP A 129 0.58 -7.53 -2.70
C TRP A 129 -0.43 -6.72 -3.53
N ILE A 130 -0.43 -5.41 -3.36
CA ILE A 130 -1.30 -4.48 -4.08
C ILE A 130 -0.45 -3.49 -4.86
N ASP A 131 -0.73 -3.31 -6.15
CA ASP A 131 -0.15 -2.22 -6.94
C ASP A 131 -0.91 -0.92 -6.65
N GLN A 132 -0.22 0.10 -6.15
CA GLN A 132 -0.83 1.37 -5.77
C GLN A 132 -1.27 2.22 -6.97
N ARG A 133 -0.74 1.95 -8.17
CA ARG A 133 -1.01 2.75 -9.37
C ARG A 133 -2.36 2.40 -9.96
N ASN A 134 -2.66 1.11 -10.08
CA ASN A 134 -3.89 0.60 -10.72
C ASN A 134 -4.82 -0.15 -9.76
N GLY A 135 -4.40 -0.41 -8.52
CA GLY A 135 -5.18 -1.13 -7.53
C GLY A 135 -5.24 -2.64 -7.74
N GLU A 136 -4.48 -3.23 -8.66
CA GLU A 136 -4.49 -4.68 -8.85
C GLU A 136 -4.04 -5.39 -7.58
N TRP A 137 -4.81 -6.40 -7.18
CA TRP A 137 -4.49 -7.28 -6.06
C TRP A 137 -3.88 -8.56 -6.59
N HIS A 138 -2.66 -8.84 -6.15
CA HIS A 138 -1.90 -9.99 -6.56
C HIS A 138 -1.70 -10.94 -5.38
N ASP A 139 -1.61 -12.23 -5.67
CA ASP A 139 -1.20 -13.25 -4.71
C ASP A 139 0.32 -13.39 -4.60
N LYS A 140 0.78 -14.37 -3.83
CA LYS A 140 2.20 -14.68 -3.64
C LYS A 140 2.90 -15.16 -4.92
N ASP A 141 2.15 -15.78 -5.82
CA ASP A 141 2.63 -16.33 -7.08
C ASP A 141 2.50 -15.32 -8.23
N ASN A 142 2.14 -14.07 -7.91
CA ASN A 142 1.97 -12.95 -8.84
C ASN A 142 0.76 -13.12 -9.78
N GLY A 143 -0.23 -13.94 -9.39
CA GLY A 143 -1.52 -14.04 -10.02
C GLY A 143 -2.47 -12.94 -9.55
N ILE A 144 -3.23 -12.35 -10.48
CA ILE A 144 -4.24 -11.32 -10.16
C ILE A 144 -5.45 -12.00 -9.50
N GLN A 145 -5.74 -11.64 -8.25
CA GLN A 145 -6.91 -12.11 -7.51
C GLN A 145 -8.11 -11.19 -7.62
N GLY A 146 -7.89 -9.91 -7.92
CA GLY A 146 -8.94 -8.91 -7.86
C GLY A 146 -8.40 -7.49 -7.98
N ALA A 147 -9.21 -6.55 -7.50
CA ALA A 147 -8.85 -5.14 -7.49
C ALA A 147 -9.18 -4.52 -6.12
N CYS A 148 -8.35 -3.56 -5.74
CA CYS A 148 -8.41 -2.86 -4.48
C CYS A 148 -8.76 -1.38 -4.71
N ARG A 149 -9.46 -0.82 -3.73
CA ARG A 149 -9.71 0.62 -3.62
C ARG A 149 -9.49 1.08 -2.18
N ILE A 150 -9.05 2.32 -2.03
CA ILE A 150 -9.04 2.97 -0.72
C ILE A 150 -10.48 3.33 -0.34
N LEU A 151 -10.83 3.08 0.91
CA LEU A 151 -12.08 3.52 1.51
C LEU A 151 -11.84 4.82 2.28
N ASP A 152 -12.87 5.65 2.38
CA ASP A 152 -12.82 6.70 3.39
C ASP A 152 -12.83 6.09 4.81
N ARG A 153 -12.41 6.87 5.81
CA ARG A 153 -12.26 6.38 7.18
C ARG A 153 -13.58 5.96 7.82
N GLN A 154 -14.70 6.55 7.44
CA GLN A 154 -16.00 6.20 8.00
C GLN A 154 -16.49 4.89 7.39
N GLU A 155 -16.46 4.76 6.06
CA GLU A 155 -16.81 3.54 5.33
C GLU A 155 -15.93 2.37 5.80
N GLY A 156 -14.63 2.59 5.94
CA GLY A 156 -13.68 1.57 6.42
C GLY A 156 -13.99 1.07 7.83
N ARG A 157 -14.23 1.98 8.78
CA ARG A 157 -14.61 1.60 10.16
C ARG A 157 -15.94 0.87 10.22
N GLN A 158 -16.94 1.34 9.47
CA GLN A 158 -18.25 0.67 9.39
C GLN A 158 -18.12 -0.73 8.79
N THR A 159 -17.28 -0.89 7.77
CA THR A 159 -17.03 -2.20 7.17
C THR A 159 -16.32 -3.13 8.17
N ALA A 160 -15.30 -2.64 8.87
CA ALA A 160 -14.60 -3.41 9.90
C ALA A 160 -15.52 -3.84 11.06
N SER A 161 -16.46 -2.99 11.48
CA SER A 161 -17.40 -3.35 12.56
C SER A 161 -18.33 -4.50 12.19
N LEU A 162 -18.68 -4.67 10.91
CA LEU A 162 -19.47 -5.83 10.45
C LEU A 162 -18.76 -7.15 10.78
N PHE A 163 -17.44 -7.22 10.69
CA PHE A 163 -16.69 -8.43 11.03
C PHE A 163 -16.75 -8.72 12.53
N MET A 164 -16.63 -7.69 13.37
CA MET A 164 -16.71 -7.85 14.83
C MET A 164 -18.11 -8.29 15.31
N GLU A 165 -19.15 -7.92 14.58
CA GLU A 165 -20.54 -8.31 14.86
C GLU A 165 -20.86 -9.74 14.41
N ASN A 166 -20.28 -10.20 13.30
CA ASN A 166 -20.63 -11.48 12.66
C ASN A 166 -19.67 -12.65 12.97
N GLU A 167 -18.54 -12.41 13.65
CA GLU A 167 -17.65 -13.48 14.15
C GLU A 167 -18.06 -14.07 15.52
N GLN A 168 -19.14 -13.57 16.13
CA GLN A 168 -19.69 -14.07 17.41
C GLN A 168 -20.63 -15.26 17.22
#